data_AF-A0A5C4UQV4-F1
#
_entry.id   AF-A0A5C4UQV4-F1
#
_cell.length_a   1.000
_cell.length_b   1.000
_cell.length_c   1.000
_cell.angle_alpha   90.00
_cell.angle_beta   90.00
_cell.angle_gamma   90.00
#
_symmetry.space_group_name_H-M   'P 1'
#
loop_
_entity.id
_entity.type
_entity.pdbx_description
1 polymer ?
#
loop_
_entity_poly.entity_id
_entity_poly.type
_entity_poly.pdbx_seq_one_letter_code
_entity_poly.pdbx_strand_id
1 'polypeptide(L)'
;MNAADARGVEWEFQIPAPGWVTGEEFRAFGPCWFFCGHRVGAVVWIGCLTTGGVDAPLYACAGCLHRLHAMAWDFTEAEWAAPQDAEGRPVPLYQPHPASEPAPAPPRGRVRRRRERRARTTFGTRLASPPTNPPPRERNAP
;
A
#
# COMPACT_ATOMS: atom_id res chain seq x y z
N MET A 1 15.10 19.23 -49.86
CA MET A 1 16.14 20.06 -49.21
C MET A 1 15.52 20.72 -47.98
N ASN A 2 16.09 20.47 -46.80
CA ASN A 2 15.60 20.80 -45.46
C ASN A 2 15.89 22.25 -45.02
N ALA A 3 15.16 22.74 -44.00
CA ALA A 3 15.74 23.40 -42.81
C ALA A 3 14.75 23.51 -41.62
N ALA A 4 15.19 23.04 -40.45
CA ALA A 4 14.80 23.35 -39.05
C ALA A 4 13.33 23.07 -38.63
N ASP A 5 12.98 21.98 -37.94
CA ASP A 5 13.53 21.32 -36.73
C ASP A 5 13.48 22.18 -35.45
N ALA A 6 12.26 22.57 -35.07
CA ALA A 6 11.91 23.16 -33.79
C ALA A 6 11.33 22.08 -32.85
N ARG A 7 12.25 21.37 -32.19
CA ARG A 7 12.17 20.62 -30.92
C ARG A 7 10.83 20.70 -30.15
N GLY A 8 9.86 19.91 -30.60
CA GLY A 8 8.86 19.30 -29.72
C GLY A 8 9.25 17.84 -29.54
N VAL A 9 10.18 17.55 -28.62
CA VAL A 9 10.32 16.16 -28.15
C VAL A 9 9.13 15.96 -27.21
N GLU A 10 8.01 15.59 -27.82
CA GLU A 10 6.90 14.96 -27.13
C GLU A 10 7.49 13.67 -26.54
N TRP A 11 7.86 13.76 -25.26
CA TRP A 11 8.25 12.58 -24.48
C TRP A 11 7.00 11.74 -24.32
N GLU A 12 6.66 10.97 -25.36
CA GLU A 12 5.76 9.84 -25.23
C GLU A 12 6.46 8.90 -24.25
N PHE A 13 6.04 9.02 -22.99
CA PHE A 13 6.49 8.24 -21.87
C PHE A 13 6.09 6.80 -22.19
N GLN A 14 6.94 6.08 -22.93
CA GLN A 14 6.77 4.66 -23.17
C GLN A 14 7.06 3.98 -21.85
N ILE A 15 6.03 3.96 -21.00
CA ILE A 15 5.97 3.21 -19.76
C ILE A 15 6.30 1.77 -20.14
N PRO A 16 7.47 1.22 -19.76
CA PRO A 16 7.80 -0.14 -20.12
C PRO A 16 6.76 -1.06 -19.49
N ALA A 17 6.26 -2.04 -20.24
CA ALA A 17 5.31 -3.03 -19.72
C ALA A 17 5.82 -3.61 -18.39
N PRO A 18 4.94 -3.86 -17.40
CA PRO A 18 5.36 -4.31 -16.08
C PRO A 18 6.17 -5.61 -16.19
N GLY A 19 7.48 -5.51 -15.97
CA GLY A 19 8.40 -6.63 -16.08
C GLY A 19 8.23 -7.60 -14.92
N TRP A 20 7.85 -8.83 -15.24
CA TRP A 20 7.84 -9.94 -14.29
C TRP A 20 9.26 -10.22 -13.81
N VAL A 21 9.38 -10.71 -12.57
CA VAL A 21 10.64 -11.09 -11.91
C VAL A 21 11.18 -12.40 -12.52
N THR A 22 11.45 -12.41 -13.82
CA THR A 22 12.18 -13.47 -14.55
C THR A 22 12.80 -12.85 -15.79
N GLY A 23 13.95 -12.20 -15.62
CA GLY A 23 14.73 -11.59 -16.70
C GLY A 23 15.47 -10.34 -16.21
N GLU A 24 16.76 -10.23 -16.51
CA GLU A 24 17.59 -9.07 -16.14
C GLU A 24 17.21 -7.78 -16.90
N GLU A 25 16.38 -7.88 -17.94
CA GLU A 25 16.22 -6.86 -18.98
C GLU A 25 15.28 -5.69 -18.62
N PHE A 26 14.49 -5.76 -17.55
CA PHE A 26 13.50 -4.72 -17.19
C PHE A 26 13.80 -4.00 -15.86
N ARG A 27 15.08 -3.80 -15.54
CA ARG A 27 15.53 -3.08 -14.34
C ARG A 27 16.12 -1.73 -14.69
N ALA A 28 15.58 -0.67 -14.11
CA ALA A 28 16.23 0.64 -14.10
C ALA A 28 17.24 0.71 -12.96
N PHE A 29 18.22 1.62 -13.04
CA PHE A 29 19.08 1.97 -11.92
C PHE A 29 18.60 3.29 -11.32
N GLY A 30 18.30 3.30 -10.02
CA GLY A 30 17.75 4.48 -9.36
C GLY A 30 17.40 4.27 -7.89
N PRO A 31 16.86 5.29 -7.22
CA PRO A 31 16.42 5.19 -5.83
C PRO A 31 15.17 4.31 -5.71
N CYS A 32 15.14 3.43 -4.71
CA CYS A 32 13.93 2.69 -4.34
C CYS A 32 13.02 3.53 -3.45
N TRP A 33 11.74 3.71 -3.80
CA TRP A 33 10.85 4.64 -3.09
C TRP A 33 10.17 4.04 -1.85
N PHE A 34 10.65 2.88 -1.40
CA PHE A 34 9.98 2.05 -0.39
C PHE A 34 10.82 1.88 0.88
N PHE A 35 10.45 0.87 1.67
CA PHE A 35 10.88 0.55 3.05
C PHE A 35 12.39 0.43 3.29
N CYS A 36 13.21 0.48 2.25
CA CYS A 36 14.65 0.40 2.37
C CYS A 36 15.34 1.77 2.52
N GLY A 37 14.56 2.86 2.61
CA GLY A 37 15.09 4.20 2.88
C GLY A 37 15.79 4.82 1.67
N HIS A 38 15.18 4.75 0.48
CA HIS A 38 15.71 5.42 -0.72
C HIS A 38 17.09 4.95 -1.20
N ARG A 39 17.51 3.71 -0.85
CA ARG A 39 18.74 3.13 -1.38
C ARG A 39 18.71 3.10 -2.91
N VAL A 40 19.83 3.50 -3.51
CA VAL A 40 20.05 3.50 -4.96
C VAL A 40 20.54 2.12 -5.40
N GLY A 41 19.97 1.60 -6.48
CA GLY A 41 20.36 0.31 -7.06
C GLY A 41 19.43 -0.12 -8.19
N ALA A 42 19.43 -1.41 -8.50
CA ALA A 42 18.49 -1.98 -9.47
C ALA A 42 17.06 -1.95 -8.93
N VAL A 43 16.16 -1.33 -9.68
CA VAL A 43 14.74 -1.14 -9.34
C VAL A 43 13.84 -1.49 -10.52
N VAL A 44 12.61 -1.87 -10.22
CA VAL A 44 11.55 -2.13 -11.20
C VAL A 44 10.43 -1.12 -11.01
N TRP A 45 9.79 -0.71 -12.12
CA TRP A 45 8.57 0.07 -12.09
C TRP A 45 7.41 -0.83 -11.63
N ILE A 46 6.60 -0.34 -10.69
CA ILE A 46 5.50 -1.13 -10.11
C ILE A 46 4.12 -0.45 -10.19
N GLY A 47 4.03 0.73 -10.81
CA GLY A 47 2.79 1.48 -10.96
C GLY A 47 3.00 2.99 -11.01
N CYS A 48 1.92 3.76 -11.11
CA CYS A 48 1.97 5.22 -11.14
C CYS A 48 1.36 5.79 -9.86
N LEU A 49 1.88 6.94 -9.43
CA LEU A 49 1.25 7.78 -8.41
C LEU A 49 0.85 9.11 -9.05
N THR A 50 -0.30 9.64 -8.62
CA THR A 50 -0.75 10.97 -8.99
C THR A 50 -0.82 11.82 -7.73
N THR A 51 -0.22 13.01 -7.76
CA THR A 51 -0.32 13.97 -6.65
C THR A 51 -0.27 15.40 -7.17
N GLY A 52 -1.21 16.25 -6.74
CA GLY A 52 -1.22 17.67 -7.10
C GLY A 52 -1.13 17.96 -8.59
N GLY A 53 -1.71 17.12 -9.46
CA GLY A 53 -1.64 17.25 -10.92
C GLY A 53 -0.34 16.74 -11.56
N VAL A 54 0.54 16.07 -10.79
CA VAL A 54 1.76 15.43 -11.27
C VAL A 54 1.59 13.92 -11.24
N ASP A 55 1.89 13.28 -12.36
CA ASP A 55 2.00 11.83 -12.48
C ASP A 55 3.47 11.39 -12.43
N ALA A 56 3.78 10.38 -11.62
CA ALA A 56 5.13 9.85 -11.49
C ALA A 56 5.16 8.32 -11.38
N PRO A 57 6.14 7.64 -11.99
CA PRO A 57 6.34 6.20 -11.83
C PRO A 57 6.86 5.84 -10.43
N LEU A 58 6.35 4.76 -9.84
CA LEU A 58 6.83 4.17 -8.59
C LEU A 58 7.87 3.09 -8.87
N TYR A 59 9.04 3.20 -8.22
CA TYR A 59 10.14 2.24 -8.35
C TYR A 59 10.47 1.51 -7.05
N ALA A 60 10.67 0.19 -7.14
CA ALA A 60 11.02 -0.66 -5.99
C ALA A 60 12.21 -1.58 -6.29
N CYS A 61 13.10 -1.77 -5.31
CA CYS A 61 14.12 -2.80 -5.37
C CYS A 61 13.53 -4.18 -5.05
N ALA A 62 14.21 -5.26 -5.45
CA ALA A 62 13.74 -6.63 -5.23
C ALA A 62 13.37 -6.93 -3.77
N GLY A 63 14.18 -6.48 -2.80
CA GLY A 63 13.89 -6.69 -1.38
C GLY A 63 12.61 -5.99 -0.90
N CYS A 64 12.34 -4.77 -1.39
CA CYS A 64 11.08 -4.08 -1.08
C CYS A 64 9.89 -4.73 -1.80
N LEU A 65 10.08 -5.22 -3.03
CA LEU A 65 9.04 -5.89 -3.79
C LEU A 65 8.62 -7.22 -3.13
N HIS A 66 9.57 -8.03 -2.64
CA HIS A 66 9.25 -9.23 -1.88
C HIS A 66 8.44 -8.90 -0.62
N ARG A 67 8.81 -7.83 0.09
CA ARG A 67 8.04 -7.38 1.27
C ARG A 67 6.65 -6.89 0.88
N LEU A 68 6.51 -6.15 -0.22
CA LEU A 68 5.23 -5.70 -0.74
C LEU A 68 4.32 -6.88 -1.10
N HIS A 69 4.87 -7.89 -1.78
CA HIS A 69 4.15 -9.12 -2.11
C HIS A 69 3.64 -9.86 -0.85
N ALA A 70 4.46 -9.95 0.19
CA ALA A 70 4.02 -10.54 1.46
C ALA A 70 2.89 -9.74 2.14
N MET A 71 2.93 -8.41 2.06
CA MET A 71 1.85 -7.56 2.60
C MET A 71 0.56 -7.67 1.77
N ALA A 72 0.66 -7.82 0.45
CA ALA A 72 -0.49 -8.06 -0.41
C ALA A 72 -1.20 -9.37 -0.02
N TRP A 73 -0.43 -10.44 0.24
CA TRP A 73 -1.00 -11.68 0.76
C TRP A 73 -1.64 -11.53 2.14
N ASP A 74 -0.97 -10.84 3.07
CA ASP A 74 -1.55 -10.57 4.38
C ASP A 74 -2.86 -9.76 4.27
N PHE A 75 -2.96 -8.83 3.31
CA PHE A 75 -4.18 -8.08 3.02
C PHE A 75 -5.30 -8.97 2.47
N THR A 76 -5.02 -9.77 1.44
CA THR A 76 -6.01 -10.68 0.84
C THR A 76 -6.55 -11.69 1.86
N GLU A 77 -5.68 -12.24 2.71
CA GLU A 77 -6.13 -13.13 3.79
C GLU A 77 -7.01 -12.40 4.80
N ALA A 78 -6.70 -11.15 5.13
CA ALA A 78 -7.51 -10.34 6.03
C ALA A 78 -8.88 -9.99 5.42
N GLU A 79 -8.94 -9.66 4.12
CA GLU A 79 -10.20 -9.40 3.41
C GLU A 79 -11.10 -10.63 3.40
N TRP A 80 -10.54 -11.82 3.15
CA TRP A 80 -11.31 -13.08 3.21
C TRP A 80 -11.80 -13.43 4.62
N ALA A 81 -11.08 -12.99 5.66
CA ALA A 81 -11.45 -13.19 7.05
C ALA A 81 -12.28 -12.02 7.62
N ALA A 82 -12.66 -11.03 6.80
CA ALA A 82 -13.33 -9.83 7.27
C ALA A 82 -14.67 -10.19 7.96
N PRO A 83 -14.96 -9.60 9.13
CA PRO A 83 -16.27 -9.74 9.76
C PRO A 83 -17.37 -9.25 8.83
N GLN A 84 -18.56 -9.83 8.97
CA GLN A 84 -19.76 -9.36 8.29
C GLN A 84 -20.50 -8.34 9.16
N ASP A 85 -21.10 -7.32 8.55
CA ASP A 85 -22.02 -6.39 9.20
C ASP A 85 -23.39 -7.04 9.46
N ALA A 86 -24.33 -6.26 10.01
CA ALA A 86 -25.68 -6.75 10.32
C ALA A 86 -26.45 -7.18 9.06
N GLU A 87 -26.08 -6.62 7.91
CA GLU A 87 -26.63 -6.89 6.59
C GLU A 87 -25.90 -8.05 5.89
N GLY A 88 -24.95 -8.71 6.55
CA GLY A 88 -24.20 -9.85 6.04
C GLY A 88 -23.09 -9.48 5.05
N ARG A 89 -22.74 -8.20 4.91
CA ARG A 89 -21.71 -7.72 3.99
C ARG A 89 -20.35 -7.66 4.70
N PRO A 90 -19.24 -8.01 4.01
CA PRO A 90 -17.92 -7.85 4.58
C PRO A 90 -17.64 -6.39 4.96
N VAL A 91 -17.20 -6.16 6.19
CA VAL A 91 -16.78 -4.83 6.67
C VAL A 91 -15.43 -4.50 6.02
N PRO A 92 -15.29 -3.37 5.28
CA PRO A 92 -14.04 -3.01 4.63
C PRO A 92 -12.89 -2.79 5.63
N LEU A 93 -11.70 -3.31 5.31
CA LEU A 93 -10.51 -3.13 6.17
C LEU A 93 -10.01 -1.69 6.22
N TYR A 94 -10.19 -0.94 5.12
CA TYR A 94 -9.88 0.47 5.04
C TYR A 94 -11.17 1.28 4.99
N GLN A 95 -11.43 2.03 6.05
CA GLN A 95 -12.55 2.96 6.11
C GLN A 95 -12.08 4.35 5.65
N PRO A 96 -12.88 5.06 4.83
CA PRO A 96 -12.61 6.45 4.52
C PRO A 96 -12.54 7.27 5.82
N HIS A 97 -11.42 7.95 6.03
CA HIS A 97 -11.31 8.89 7.13
C HIS A 97 -11.87 10.24 6.69
N PRO A 98 -12.89 10.80 7.37
CA PRO A 98 -13.43 12.10 7.01
C PRO A 98 -12.37 13.18 7.19
N ALA A 99 -12.22 14.06 6.19
CA ALA A 99 -11.18 15.09 6.18
C ALA A 99 -11.33 16.13 7.31
N SER A 100 -12.54 16.23 7.87
CA SER A 100 -12.87 17.13 8.98
C SER A 100 -12.42 16.62 10.35
N GLU A 101 -12.07 15.34 10.46
CA GLU A 101 -11.65 14.75 11.73
C GLU A 101 -10.13 14.72 11.86
N PRO A 102 -9.59 14.95 13.07
CA PRO A 102 -8.17 14.75 13.31
C PRO A 102 -7.81 13.27 13.19
N ALA A 103 -6.68 12.99 12.53
CA ALA A 103 -6.21 11.62 12.36
C ALA A 103 -6.08 10.92 13.73
N PRO A 104 -6.58 9.69 13.88
CA PRO A 104 -6.52 8.95 15.13
C PRO A 104 -5.06 8.76 15.53
N ALA A 105 -4.77 9.00 16.81
CA ALA A 105 -3.46 8.69 17.36
C ALA A 105 -3.17 7.19 17.19
N PRO A 106 -1.91 6.81 16.85
CA PRO A 106 -1.57 5.42 16.69
C PRO A 106 -1.84 4.68 18.01
N PRO A 107 -2.50 3.49 17.97
CA PRO A 107 -2.80 2.75 19.17
C PRO A 107 -1.51 2.43 19.94
N ARG A 108 -1.44 2.88 21.20
CA ARG A 108 -0.33 2.55 22.11
C ARG A 108 -0.52 1.11 22.59
N GLY A 109 0.46 0.26 22.30
CA GLY A 109 0.28 -1.19 22.20
C GLY A 109 -0.18 -1.94 23.45
N ARG A 110 -0.86 -3.07 23.22
CA ARG A 110 -0.47 -4.45 23.60
C ARG A 110 -1.51 -5.38 22.97
N VAL A 111 -1.19 -5.94 21.80
CA VAL A 111 -2.08 -6.89 21.13
C VAL A 111 -1.96 -8.24 21.83
N ARG A 112 -3.00 -8.63 22.59
CA ARG A 112 -3.14 -10.01 23.08
C ARG A 112 -3.32 -10.92 21.87
N ARG A 113 -2.38 -11.86 21.70
CA ARG A 113 -2.36 -12.81 20.58
C ARG A 113 -3.51 -13.80 20.72
N ARG A 114 -4.57 -13.63 19.93
CA ARG A 114 -5.46 -14.74 19.60
C ARG A 114 -4.77 -15.57 18.52
N ARG A 115 -4.77 -16.91 18.67
CA ARG A 115 -4.16 -17.85 17.73
C ARG A 115 -5.00 -17.93 16.45
N GLU A 116 -4.89 -16.92 15.62
CA GLU A 116 -5.24 -16.98 14.20
C GLU A 116 -3.93 -16.97 13.41
N ARG A 117 -3.95 -17.47 12.17
CA ARG A 117 -2.76 -17.81 11.37
C ARG A 117 -1.66 -16.73 11.48
N ARG A 118 -0.41 -17.16 11.65
CA ARG A 118 0.73 -16.25 11.90
C ARG A 118 0.93 -15.33 10.68
N ALA A 119 0.60 -14.05 10.83
CA ALA A 119 0.85 -13.01 9.82
C ALA A 119 2.30 -13.04 9.33
N ARG A 120 2.52 -12.84 8.02
CA ARG A 120 3.86 -12.84 7.41
C ARG A 120 4.62 -11.57 7.71
N THR A 121 3.90 -10.47 7.96
CA THR A 121 4.49 -9.15 8.18
C THR A 121 3.92 -8.43 9.41
N THR A 122 4.60 -7.36 9.83
CA THR A 122 4.10 -6.43 10.85
C THR A 122 2.79 -5.76 10.43
N PHE A 123 2.59 -5.56 9.13
CA PHE A 123 1.34 -5.01 8.59
C PHE A 123 0.16 -5.95 8.87
N GLY A 124 0.28 -7.24 8.51
CA GLY A 124 -0.75 -8.24 8.82
C GLY A 124 -1.02 -8.37 10.33
N THR A 125 0.02 -8.21 11.15
CA THR A 125 -0.15 -8.18 12.62
C THR A 125 -1.02 -7.01 13.10
N ARG A 126 -0.97 -5.86 12.41
CA ARG A 126 -1.78 -4.68 12.76
C ARG A 126 -3.22 -4.81 12.25
N LEU A 127 -3.43 -5.37 11.06
CA LEU A 127 -4.77 -5.58 10.50
C LEU A 127 -5.60 -6.59 11.32
N ALA A 128 -4.98 -7.66 11.83
CA ALA A 128 -5.67 -8.69 12.60
C ALA A 128 -6.19 -8.22 13.97
N SER A 129 -6.03 -6.94 14.34
CA SER A 129 -6.60 -6.35 15.55
C SER A 129 -7.89 -5.60 15.18
N PRO A 130 -9.10 -6.17 15.39
CA PRO A 130 -10.33 -5.44 15.12
C PRO A 130 -10.41 -4.18 16.00
N PRO A 131 -10.97 -3.05 15.50
CA PRO A 131 -11.30 -1.91 16.35
C PRO A 131 -12.32 -2.41 17.37
N THR A 132 -11.90 -2.53 18.62
CA THR A 132 -12.82 -2.87 19.71
C THR A 132 -13.74 -1.67 19.87
N ASN A 133 -15.04 -1.83 19.58
CA ASN A 133 -16.04 -0.82 19.91
C ASN A 133 -15.80 -0.36 21.36
N PRO A 134 -15.77 0.95 21.65
CA PRO A 134 -15.82 1.39 23.03
C PRO A 134 -17.11 0.82 23.65
N PRO A 135 -17.07 0.33 24.91
CA PRO A 135 -18.27 -0.18 25.54
C PRO A 135 -19.36 0.91 25.52
N PRO A 136 -20.64 0.55 25.35
CA PRO A 136 -21.72 1.53 25.37
C PRO A 136 -21.64 2.29 26.70
N ARG A 137 -21.59 3.63 26.63
CA ARG A 137 -21.73 4.47 27.82
C ARG A 137 -23.08 4.14 28.45
N GLU A 138 -23.07 3.50 29.62
CA GLU A 138 -24.26 3.34 30.44
C GLU A 138 -24.89 4.73 30.63
N ARG A 139 -26.10 4.88 30.10
CA ARG A 139 -26.98 5.99 30.43
C ARG A 139 -27.36 5.82 31.90
N ASN A 140 -26.70 6.55 32.78
CA ASN A 140 -27.23 6.79 34.10
C ASN A 140 -28.35 7.83 34.00
N ALA A 141 -29.57 7.38 34.27
CA ALA A 141 -30.70 8.19 34.71
C ALA A 141 -31.57 7.30 35.62
N PRO A 142 -32.36 7.86 36.55
CA PRO A 142 -32.42 9.26 37.01
C PRO A 142 -31.63 9.52 38.30
#